data_AF-A0A511T3J0-F1
#
_entry.id   AF-A0A511T3J0-F1
#
_cell.length_a   1.000
_cell.length_b   1.000
_cell.length_c   1.000
_cell.angle_alpha   90.00
_cell.angle_beta   90.00
_cell.angle_gamma   90.00
#
_symmetry.space_group_name_H-M   'P 1'
#
loop_
_entity.id
_entity.type
_entity.pdbx_description
1 polymer ?
#
loop_
_entity_poly.entity_id
_entity_poly.type
_entity_poly.pdbx_seq_one_letter_code
_entity_poly.pdbx_strand_id
1 'polypeptide(L)'
;MKMSVRAAFLATTVFVLAGCKVSSEIGKPCTLVRKAATPQEEIDYPTGAVPVLESEVADRQDFISFGSVECEDLICVRDQEYPRARTAEGEVDLTAPARGYCSKPCIDGASASACEVKDTTDVEPNLPDRMTCRSLLLDQETLEALRSADENFYRNTFGENNSPFFCAGRLGTSQGG
;
A
#
# COMPACT_ATOMS: atom_id res chain seq x y z
N MET A 1 -0.12 -75.08 0.34
CA MET A 1 0.55 -73.96 1.04
C MET A 1 -0.06 -72.66 0.55
N LYS A 2 -0.58 -71.85 1.46
CA LYS A 2 -1.22 -70.54 1.18
C LYS A 2 -0.15 -69.46 1.33
N MET A 3 0.11 -68.65 0.31
CA MET A 3 0.85 -67.39 0.45
C MET A 3 -0.10 -66.23 0.18
N SER A 4 -0.48 -65.56 1.26
CA SER A 4 -1.16 -64.27 1.26
C SER A 4 -0.12 -63.19 0.95
N VAL A 5 -0.18 -62.58 -0.22
CA VAL A 5 0.61 -61.41 -0.57
C VAL A 5 -0.13 -60.19 -0.02
N ARG A 6 0.35 -59.65 1.11
CA ARG A 6 -0.15 -58.42 1.69
C ARG A 6 0.34 -57.23 0.87
N ALA A 7 -0.61 -56.40 0.46
CA ALA A 7 -0.42 -55.13 -0.18
C ALA A 7 0.39 -54.16 0.70
N ALA A 8 1.32 -53.44 0.08
CA ALA A 8 1.91 -52.22 0.63
C ALA A 8 2.02 -51.19 -0.51
N PHE A 9 0.89 -50.57 -0.83
CA PHE A 9 0.85 -49.38 -1.69
C PHE A 9 1.22 -48.18 -0.81
N LEU A 10 2.50 -47.82 -0.79
CA LEU A 10 2.99 -46.58 -0.20
C LEU A 10 2.65 -45.43 -1.15
N ALA A 11 1.51 -44.79 -0.93
CA ALA A 11 1.15 -43.54 -1.58
C ALA A 11 1.92 -42.39 -0.91
N THR A 12 3.12 -42.09 -1.43
CA THR A 12 3.84 -40.86 -1.12
C THR A 12 3.12 -39.68 -1.76
N THR A 13 2.30 -38.98 -0.97
CA THR A 13 1.81 -37.64 -1.28
C THR A 13 2.97 -36.67 -1.24
N VAL A 14 3.55 -36.40 -2.41
CA VAL A 14 4.44 -35.25 -2.61
C VAL A 14 3.58 -33.99 -2.45
N PHE A 15 3.66 -33.37 -1.27
CA PHE A 15 3.20 -32.00 -1.07
C PHE A 15 4.08 -31.12 -1.97
N VAL A 16 3.60 -30.84 -3.18
CA VAL A 16 4.15 -29.78 -4.02
C VAL A 16 3.83 -28.50 -3.26
N LEU A 17 4.81 -28.02 -2.49
CA LEU A 17 4.88 -26.64 -2.01
C LEU A 17 5.04 -25.75 -3.26
N ALA A 18 3.96 -25.62 -4.04
CA ALA A 18 3.75 -24.47 -4.88
C ALA A 18 3.52 -23.32 -3.89
N GLY A 19 4.61 -22.79 -3.33
CA GLY A 19 4.58 -21.52 -2.65
C GLY A 19 3.96 -20.54 -3.63
N CYS A 20 2.78 -20.02 -3.29
CA CYS A 20 2.15 -18.99 -4.07
C CYS A 20 3.21 -17.91 -4.29
N LYS A 21 3.62 -17.71 -5.55
CA LYS A 21 4.26 -16.47 -5.95
C LYS A 21 3.18 -15.41 -5.72
N VAL A 22 3.15 -14.84 -4.53
CA VAL A 22 2.67 -13.47 -4.37
C VAL A 22 3.63 -12.66 -5.23
N SER A 23 3.24 -12.36 -6.48
CA SER A 23 3.79 -11.21 -7.17
C SER A 23 3.54 -10.07 -6.19
N SER A 24 4.64 -9.55 -5.67
CA SER A 24 4.56 -8.50 -4.68
C SER A 24 4.16 -7.27 -5.46
N GLU A 25 2.89 -6.85 -5.40
CA GLU A 25 2.39 -5.63 -6.06
C GLU A 25 3.01 -4.34 -5.46
N ILE A 26 3.94 -4.48 -4.50
CA ILE A 26 4.72 -3.36 -3.96
C ILE A 26 5.35 -2.55 -5.09
N GLY A 27 5.11 -1.25 -5.08
CA GLY A 27 5.65 -0.30 -6.05
C GLY A 27 4.78 -0.10 -7.29
N LYS A 28 3.78 -0.97 -7.54
CA LYS A 28 2.84 -0.79 -8.65
C LYS A 28 1.99 0.47 -8.44
N PRO A 29 1.67 1.21 -9.51
CA PRO A 29 0.99 2.48 -9.39
C PRO A 29 -0.47 2.27 -8.98
N CYS A 30 -0.98 3.19 -8.17
CA CYS A 30 -2.36 3.17 -7.70
C CYS A 30 -2.92 4.59 -7.62
N THR A 31 -4.24 4.69 -7.65
CA THR A 31 -4.99 5.93 -7.49
C THR A 31 -5.29 6.12 -6.02
N LEU A 32 -4.97 7.30 -5.51
CA LEU A 32 -5.32 7.68 -4.16
C LEU A 32 -6.83 7.90 -4.08
N VAL A 33 -7.45 7.27 -3.09
CA VAL A 33 -8.86 7.42 -2.79
C VAL A 33 -9.07 7.85 -1.34
N ARG A 34 -10.17 8.54 -1.10
CA ARG A 34 -10.69 8.86 0.23
C ARG A 34 -12.11 8.33 0.35
N LYS A 35 -12.59 8.26 1.59
CA LYS A 35 -14.00 7.95 1.83
C LYS A 35 -14.88 9.09 1.28
N ALA A 36 -16.02 8.73 0.70
CA ALA A 36 -17.09 9.67 0.40
C ALA A 36 -17.48 10.43 1.68
N ALA A 37 -17.52 11.75 1.58
CA ALA A 37 -17.78 12.66 2.69
C ALA A 37 -19.11 13.42 2.53
N THR A 38 -19.70 13.38 1.33
CA THR A 38 -20.99 14.04 1.05
C THR A 38 -22.02 13.03 0.51
N PRO A 39 -23.33 13.26 0.71
CA PRO A 39 -24.38 12.41 0.14
C PRO A 39 -24.31 12.32 -1.40
N GLN A 40 -23.85 13.38 -2.05
CA GLN A 40 -23.68 13.39 -3.51
C GLN A 40 -22.54 12.46 -3.92
N GLU A 41 -21.42 12.50 -3.19
CA GLU A 41 -20.31 11.56 -3.42
C GLU A 41 -20.71 10.11 -3.15
N GLU A 42 -21.56 9.84 -2.16
CA GLU A 42 -22.08 8.48 -1.92
C GLU A 42 -22.95 7.96 -3.08
N ILE A 43 -23.64 8.87 -3.79
CA ILE A 43 -24.42 8.55 -4.99
C ILE A 43 -23.51 8.34 -6.18
N ASP A 44 -22.54 9.23 -6.39
CA ASP A 44 -21.64 9.21 -7.54
C ASP A 44 -20.59 8.09 -7.44
N TYR A 45 -20.21 7.71 -6.23
CA TYR A 45 -19.23 6.67 -5.92
C TYR A 45 -19.87 5.61 -5.01
N PRO A 46 -20.64 4.65 -5.57
CA PRO A 46 -21.36 3.64 -4.79
C PRO A 46 -20.45 2.67 -4.02
N THR A 47 -19.15 2.63 -4.32
CA THR A 47 -18.14 1.91 -3.53
C THR A 47 -17.73 2.66 -2.26
N GLY A 48 -18.15 3.92 -2.11
CA GLY A 48 -17.73 4.81 -1.03
C GLY A 48 -16.29 5.33 -1.16
N ALA A 49 -15.60 5.01 -2.26
CA ALA A 49 -14.23 5.44 -2.53
C ALA A 49 -14.20 6.52 -3.63
N VAL A 50 -13.83 7.73 -3.24
CA VAL A 50 -13.74 8.91 -4.11
C VAL A 50 -12.26 9.14 -4.46
N PRO A 51 -11.89 9.30 -5.74
CA PRO A 51 -10.53 9.67 -6.13
C PRO A 51 -10.11 10.99 -5.49
N VAL A 52 -8.93 11.01 -4.91
CA VAL A 52 -8.27 12.24 -4.45
C VAL A 52 -7.70 12.93 -5.69
N LEU A 53 -7.99 14.21 -5.87
CA LEU A 53 -7.45 15.01 -6.96
C LEU A 53 -6.08 15.58 -6.60
N GLU A 54 -5.27 15.92 -7.60
CA GLU A 54 -4.02 16.64 -7.37
C GLU A 54 -4.28 17.97 -6.63
N SER A 55 -5.40 18.66 -6.84
CA SER A 55 -5.75 19.85 -6.04
C SER A 55 -5.87 19.61 -4.53
N GLU A 56 -6.14 18.37 -4.10
CA GLU A 56 -6.32 17.98 -2.70
C GLU A 56 -5.01 17.55 -2.02
N VAL A 57 -3.93 17.36 -2.79
CA VAL A 57 -2.62 16.98 -2.27
C VAL A 57 -1.75 18.21 -2.09
N ALA A 58 -1.42 18.53 -0.83
CA ALA A 58 -0.50 19.62 -0.53
C ALA A 58 0.92 19.29 -1.00
N ASP A 59 1.69 20.33 -1.30
CA ASP A 59 3.08 20.15 -1.69
C ASP A 59 3.89 19.54 -0.53
N ARG A 60 4.78 18.60 -0.87
CA ARG A 60 5.66 17.90 0.07
C ARG A 60 4.95 17.11 1.17
N GLN A 61 3.69 16.74 0.95
CA GLN A 61 2.93 15.90 1.85
C GLN A 61 3.02 14.42 1.43
N ASP A 62 3.21 13.56 2.42
CA ASP A 62 2.99 12.12 2.25
C ASP A 62 1.50 11.81 2.43
N PHE A 63 0.95 10.96 1.56
CA PHE A 63 -0.45 10.58 1.57
C PHE A 63 -0.58 9.06 1.68
N ILE A 64 -1.50 8.60 2.53
CA ILE A 64 -1.89 7.20 2.62
C ILE A 64 -3.37 7.09 2.28
N SER A 65 -3.68 6.21 1.35
CA SER A 65 -5.02 5.86 0.95
C SER A 65 -5.32 4.39 1.24
N PHE A 66 -6.41 4.18 1.97
CA PHE A 66 -6.99 2.87 2.22
C PHE A 66 -8.12 2.63 1.22
N GLY A 67 -8.20 1.42 0.66
CA GLY A 67 -9.29 1.03 -0.24
C GLY A 67 -9.04 1.31 -1.73
N SER A 68 -7.81 1.57 -2.14
CA SER A 68 -7.45 1.58 -3.55
C SER A 68 -7.55 0.15 -4.12
N VAL A 69 -8.43 -0.04 -5.10
CA VAL A 69 -8.69 -1.37 -5.69
C VAL A 69 -7.50 -1.92 -6.49
N GLU A 70 -6.59 -1.04 -6.91
CA GLU A 70 -5.37 -1.40 -7.64
C GLU A 70 -4.35 -2.13 -6.76
N CYS A 71 -4.49 -2.05 -5.43
CA CYS A 71 -3.53 -2.59 -4.49
C CYS A 71 -3.95 -3.91 -3.81
N GLU A 72 -5.10 -4.48 -4.16
CA GLU A 72 -5.64 -5.70 -3.51
C GLU A 72 -5.64 -5.57 -1.97
N ASP A 73 -4.79 -6.35 -1.28
CA ASP A 73 -4.61 -6.34 0.19
C ASP A 73 -3.60 -5.29 0.69
N LEU A 74 -2.96 -4.55 -0.21
CA LEU A 74 -1.98 -3.49 0.08
C LEU A 74 -2.65 -2.12 0.21
N ILE A 75 -1.92 -1.15 0.74
CA ILE A 75 -2.37 0.25 0.80
C ILE A 75 -1.74 1.07 -0.33
N CYS A 76 -2.40 2.16 -0.73
CA CYS A 76 -1.84 3.08 -1.72
C CYS A 76 -1.12 4.22 -1.00
N VAL A 77 0.19 4.36 -1.24
CA VAL A 77 1.04 5.37 -0.61
C VAL A 77 1.56 6.32 -1.68
N ARG A 78 1.62 7.61 -1.35
CA ARG A 78 2.32 8.61 -2.13
C ARG A 78 3.28 9.34 -1.20
N ASP A 79 4.56 9.33 -1.53
CA ASP A 79 5.54 10.19 -0.85
C ASP A 79 5.73 11.52 -1.60
N GLN A 80 6.32 12.50 -0.93
CA GLN A 80 6.57 13.84 -1.49
C GLN A 80 7.40 13.89 -2.79
N GLU A 81 8.14 12.84 -3.14
CA GLU A 81 8.95 12.79 -4.37
C GLU A 81 8.25 11.99 -5.49
N TYR A 82 7.08 11.41 -5.22
CA TYR A 82 6.31 10.73 -6.26
C TYR A 82 5.80 11.75 -7.28
N PRO A 83 5.92 11.49 -8.61
CA PRO A 83 5.54 12.45 -9.62
C PRO A 83 4.08 12.89 -9.54
N ARG A 84 3.84 14.19 -9.66
CA ARG A 84 2.49 14.74 -9.85
C ARG A 84 2.05 14.58 -11.30
N ALA A 85 0.75 14.38 -11.53
CA ALA A 85 0.19 14.43 -12.89
C ALA A 85 0.42 15.82 -13.52
N ARG A 86 0.74 15.85 -14.81
CA ARG A 86 1.04 17.08 -15.56
C ARG A 86 0.20 17.20 -16.83
N THR A 87 -0.15 18.43 -17.20
CA THR A 87 -0.77 18.75 -18.49
C THR A 87 0.24 18.62 -19.64
N ALA A 88 -0.22 18.74 -20.88
CA ALA A 88 0.65 18.71 -22.06
C ALA A 88 1.71 19.84 -22.06
N GLU A 89 1.42 20.95 -21.39
CA GLU A 89 2.28 22.11 -21.22
C GLU A 89 3.30 21.96 -20.07
N GLY A 90 3.19 20.88 -19.28
CA GLY A 90 4.11 20.56 -18.18
C GLY A 90 3.69 21.12 -16.81
N GLU A 91 2.56 21.82 -16.71
CA GLU A 91 2.00 22.30 -15.45
C GLU A 91 1.35 21.16 -14.67
N VAL A 92 1.20 21.28 -13.34
CA VAL A 92 0.49 20.26 -12.55
C VAL A 92 -0.99 20.28 -12.94
N ASP A 93 -1.53 19.14 -13.33
CA ASP A 93 -2.95 18.99 -13.62
C ASP A 93 -3.72 18.81 -12.31
N LEU A 94 -4.20 19.91 -11.75
CA LEU A 94 -4.95 19.94 -10.48
C LEU A 94 -6.27 19.14 -10.53
N THR A 95 -6.78 18.84 -11.73
CA THR A 95 -8.03 18.10 -11.91
C THR A 95 -7.80 16.60 -12.13
N ALA A 96 -6.56 16.19 -12.35
CA ALA A 96 -6.21 14.78 -12.50
C ALA A 96 -6.30 14.05 -11.14
N PRO A 97 -6.68 12.76 -11.14
CA PRO A 97 -6.55 11.92 -9.95
C PRO A 97 -5.10 11.82 -9.50
N ALA A 98 -4.87 12.05 -8.22
CA ALA A 98 -3.58 11.90 -7.59
C ALA A 98 -3.20 10.41 -7.52
N ARG A 99 -1.98 10.10 -7.95
CA ARG A 99 -1.44 8.74 -7.96
C ARG A 99 -0.38 8.54 -6.89
N GLY A 100 -0.22 7.30 -6.48
CA GLY A 100 0.85 6.78 -5.63
C GLY A 100 1.24 5.38 -6.08
N TYR A 101 1.73 4.57 -5.15
CA TYR A 101 2.15 3.19 -5.36
C TYR A 101 1.71 2.27 -4.21
N CYS A 102 1.51 1.01 -4.53
CA CYS A 102 1.09 0.02 -3.55
C CYS A 102 2.22 -0.28 -2.56
N SER A 103 1.85 -0.36 -1.29
CA SER A 103 2.76 -0.51 -0.17
C SER A 103 2.21 -1.51 0.83
N LYS A 104 3.12 -2.25 1.47
CA LYS A 104 2.78 -3.18 2.55
C LYS A 104 3.29 -2.67 3.90
N PRO A 105 2.66 -3.09 5.01
CA PRO A 105 3.22 -2.89 6.33
C PRO A 105 4.57 -3.59 6.46
N CYS A 106 5.46 -3.00 7.25
CA CYS A 106 6.79 -3.52 7.52
C CYS A 106 7.15 -3.32 8.99
N ILE A 107 8.21 -4.00 9.45
CA ILE A 107 8.72 -3.88 10.82
C ILE A 107 9.85 -2.87 10.79
N ASP A 108 9.87 -1.94 11.75
CA ASP A 108 10.97 -0.99 11.90
C ASP A 108 12.31 -1.73 12.05
N GLY A 109 13.35 -1.20 11.39
CA GLY A 109 14.67 -1.86 11.33
C GLY A 109 14.71 -3.15 10.51
N ALA A 110 13.65 -3.52 9.77
CA ALA A 110 13.70 -4.65 8.85
C ALA A 110 14.78 -4.46 7.77
N SER A 111 15.31 -5.58 7.26
CA SER A 111 16.31 -5.56 6.19
C SER A 111 15.78 -4.88 4.92
N ALA A 112 16.66 -4.35 4.09
CA ALA A 112 16.30 -3.70 2.83
C ALA A 112 15.42 -4.59 1.92
N SER A 113 15.58 -5.92 2.01
CA SER A 113 14.76 -6.91 1.30
C SER A 113 13.28 -6.93 1.72
N ALA A 114 12.92 -6.36 2.88
CA ALA A 114 11.55 -6.34 3.34
C ALA A 114 10.65 -5.51 2.42
N CYS A 115 11.17 -4.44 1.84
CA CYS A 115 10.45 -3.54 0.93
C CYS A 115 10.95 -3.64 -0.52
N GLU A 116 11.57 -4.77 -0.87
CA GLU A 116 12.04 -5.03 -2.23
C GLU A 116 10.89 -5.06 -3.23
N VAL A 117 11.02 -4.25 -4.29
CA VAL A 117 10.14 -4.28 -5.46
C VAL A 117 10.63 -5.39 -6.39
N LYS A 118 9.88 -6.49 -6.47
CA LYS A 118 10.29 -7.67 -7.25
C LYS A 118 9.89 -7.60 -8.71
N ASP A 119 8.78 -6.95 -9.03
CA ASP A 119 8.32 -6.71 -10.39
C ASP A 119 8.36 -5.21 -10.69
N THR A 120 9.28 -4.80 -11.56
CA THR A 120 9.53 -3.40 -11.92
C THR A 120 8.88 -3.00 -13.24
N THR A 121 8.07 -3.86 -13.86
CA THR A 121 7.58 -3.66 -15.25
C THR A 121 6.76 -2.38 -15.43
N ASP A 122 6.08 -1.92 -14.37
CA ASP A 122 5.18 -0.76 -14.40
C ASP A 122 5.40 0.17 -13.21
N VAL A 123 6.59 0.11 -12.61
CA VAL A 123 6.93 0.86 -11.40
C VAL A 123 7.61 2.17 -11.77
N GLU A 124 7.35 3.22 -10.99
CA GLU A 124 8.04 4.50 -11.13
C GLU A 124 9.58 4.29 -11.09
N PRO A 125 10.35 4.72 -12.10
CA PRO A 125 11.74 4.27 -12.29
C PRO A 125 12.67 4.43 -11.08
N ASN A 126 12.50 5.50 -10.30
CA ASN A 126 13.35 5.78 -9.14
C ASN A 126 12.83 5.17 -7.83
N LEU A 127 11.63 4.57 -7.83
CA LEU A 127 11.00 4.05 -6.63
C LEU A 127 11.71 2.80 -6.05
N PRO A 128 12.11 1.78 -6.84
CA PRO A 128 12.75 0.58 -6.29
C PRO A 128 14.03 0.87 -5.51
N ASP A 129 14.85 1.83 -5.95
CA ASP A 129 16.14 2.15 -5.34
C ASP A 129 16.03 2.93 -4.02
N ARG A 130 14.92 3.63 -3.82
CA ARG A 130 14.66 4.42 -2.60
C ARG A 130 13.75 3.71 -1.62
N MET A 131 13.23 2.54 -1.96
CA MET A 131 12.23 1.85 -1.16
C MET A 131 12.77 1.39 0.20
N THR A 132 12.18 1.89 1.30
CA THR A 132 12.55 1.52 2.67
C THR A 132 11.33 1.34 3.58
N CYS A 133 11.53 0.74 4.74
CA CYS A 133 10.51 0.69 5.78
C CYS A 133 10.57 2.00 6.59
N ARG A 134 9.52 2.82 6.54
CA ARG A 134 9.47 4.08 7.29
C ARG A 134 8.08 4.35 7.87
N SER A 135 8.05 5.17 8.91
CA SER A 135 6.80 5.64 9.49
C SER A 135 6.10 6.59 8.52
N LEU A 136 4.82 6.32 8.24
CA LEU A 136 3.95 7.15 7.38
C LEU A 136 2.70 7.65 8.11
N LEU A 137 2.23 6.90 9.10
CA LEU A 137 1.15 7.33 9.97
C LEU A 137 1.72 8.15 11.13
N LEU A 138 0.82 8.81 11.85
CA LEU A 138 1.10 9.38 13.18
C LEU A 138 1.86 8.34 14.02
N ASP A 139 2.73 8.82 14.93
CA ASP A 139 3.51 7.92 15.78
C ASP A 139 2.61 6.93 16.54
N GLN A 140 3.21 5.81 16.96
CA GLN A 140 2.48 4.71 17.58
C GLN A 140 1.69 5.15 18.82
N GLU A 141 2.22 6.11 19.57
CA GLU A 141 1.58 6.70 20.75
C GLU A 141 0.31 7.46 20.36
N THR A 142 0.35 8.24 19.28
CA THR A 142 -0.81 8.97 18.76
C THR A 142 -1.85 8.03 18.17
N LEU A 143 -1.44 6.97 17.48
CA LEU A 143 -2.36 5.93 17.00
C LEU A 143 -3.03 5.20 18.17
N GLU A 144 -2.29 4.86 19.23
CA GLU A 144 -2.84 4.23 20.43
C GLU A 144 -3.73 5.19 21.23
N ALA A 145 -3.40 6.48 21.28
CA ALA A 145 -4.22 7.52 21.87
C ALA A 145 -5.53 7.70 21.09
N LEU A 146 -5.49 7.73 19.75
CA LEU A 146 -6.67 7.79 18.90
C LEU A 146 -7.54 6.53 19.04
N ARG A 147 -6.92 5.35 19.09
CA ARG A 147 -7.62 4.07 19.31
C ARG A 147 -8.31 4.02 20.67
N SER A 148 -7.64 4.48 21.72
CA SER A 148 -8.19 4.49 23.08
C SER A 148 -9.24 5.59 23.29
N ALA A 149 -9.15 6.71 22.57
CA ALA A 149 -10.11 7.80 22.62
C ALA A 149 -11.41 7.47 21.88
N ASP A 150 -11.32 6.87 20.69
CA ASP A 150 -12.48 6.45 19.89
C ASP A 150 -12.11 5.26 19.00
N GLU A 151 -12.34 4.05 19.53
CA GLU A 151 -12.03 2.80 18.84
C GLU A 151 -12.81 2.62 17.53
N ASN A 152 -14.04 3.16 17.47
CA ASN A 152 -14.87 3.10 16.26
C ASN A 152 -14.31 4.03 15.18
N PHE A 153 -13.98 5.28 15.53
CA PHE A 153 -13.32 6.20 14.61
C PHE A 153 -11.97 5.64 14.13
N TYR A 154 -11.17 5.08 15.04
CA TYR A 154 -9.89 4.45 14.71
C TYR A 154 -10.06 3.29 13.73
N ARG A 155 -10.94 2.32 14.03
CA ARG A 155 -11.23 1.18 13.15
C ARG A 155 -11.78 1.63 11.79
N ASN A 156 -12.61 2.67 11.77
CA ASN A 156 -13.19 3.22 10.54
C ASN A 156 -12.19 4.02 9.69
N THR A 157 -11.13 4.58 10.31
CA THR A 157 -10.15 5.45 9.64
C THR A 157 -8.89 4.69 9.24
N PHE A 158 -8.42 3.76 10.08
CA PHE A 158 -7.14 3.04 9.91
C PHE A 158 -7.33 1.52 9.71
N GLY A 159 -8.55 0.99 9.89
CA GLY A 159 -8.83 -0.45 9.76
C GLY A 159 -8.26 -1.28 10.90
N GLU A 160 -7.94 -2.55 10.61
CA GLU A 160 -7.20 -3.46 11.52
C GLU A 160 -5.66 -3.27 11.43
N ASN A 161 -5.19 -2.39 10.52
CA ASN A 161 -3.77 -2.17 10.29
C ASN A 161 -3.20 -1.25 11.37
N ASN A 162 -2.43 -1.85 12.29
CA ASN A 162 -1.84 -1.16 13.45
C ASN A 162 -0.36 -0.78 13.26
N SER A 163 0.21 -0.98 12.06
CA SER A 163 1.61 -0.63 11.82
C SER A 163 1.71 0.85 11.45
N PRO A 164 2.48 1.68 12.20
CA PRO A 164 2.81 3.03 11.72
C PRO A 164 3.83 2.99 10.58
N PHE A 165 4.47 1.84 10.35
CA PHE A 165 5.53 1.63 9.37
C PHE A 165 5.03 0.92 8.12
N PHE A 166 5.37 1.50 6.98
CA PHE A 166 5.06 0.98 5.66
C PHE A 166 6.26 1.10 4.74
N CYS A 167 6.23 0.28 3.69
CA CYS A 167 7.18 0.38 2.60
C CYS A 167 6.92 1.69 1.83
N ALA A 168 7.77 2.70 1.99
CA ALA A 168 7.73 3.92 1.20
C ALA A 168 9.11 4.42 0.78
N GLY A 169 9.14 5.25 -0.27
CA GLY A 169 10.33 5.89 -0.76
C GLY A 169 11.00 6.69 0.36
N ARG A 170 12.29 6.45 0.58
CA ARG A 170 13.12 7.23 1.48
C ARG A 170 13.15 8.65 0.96
N LEU A 171 12.80 9.59 1.82
CA LEU A 171 12.91 11.00 1.51
C LEU A 171 14.39 11.36 1.40
N GLY A 172 14.81 11.94 0.28
CA GLY A 172 16.09 12.61 0.19
C GLY A 172 16.17 13.66 1.29
N THR A 173 17.35 13.85 1.87
CA THR A 173 17.63 14.96 2.79
C THR A 173 17.54 16.30 2.03
N SER A 174 16.34 16.75 1.69
CA SER A 174 16.09 18.12 1.28
C SER A 174 15.90 18.93 2.56
N GLN A 175 16.93 19.73 2.86
CA GLN A 175 17.05 20.62 4.00
C GLN A 175 15.72 21.29 4.34
N GLY A 176 15.39 21.29 5.63
CA GLY A 176 14.49 22.29 6.18
C GLY A 176 15.02 23.68 5.86
N GLY A 177 14.14 24.53 5.35
CA GLY A 177 14.30 25.96 5.22
C GLY A 177 13.01 26.60 5.69
#